data_AF-A0A150PUW9-F1
#
_entry.id   AF-A0A150PUW9-F1
#
_cell.length_a   1.000
_cell.length_b   1.000
_cell.length_c   1.000
_cell.angle_alpha   90.00
_cell.angle_beta   90.00
_cell.angle_gamma   90.00
#
_symmetry.space_group_name_H-M   'P 1'
#
loop_
_entity.id
_entity.type
_entity.pdbx_description
1 polymer ?
#
loop_
_entity_poly.entity_id
_entity_poly.type
_entity_poly.pdbx_seq_one_letter_code
_entity_poly.pdbx_strand_id
1 'polypeptide(L)'
;MPRSIVAPLFSTVALPAALAACGSVEIVPYDTPGATGGGPAVVGTGGSGAGGEDASPTGSGGAPPDPVPAPSCTAAECAVSVAAGAPKCAVAASGKVFCWWGGVMLEERLTGGPVERPGLGDIVAASGLAEQMCFLHATRRVSCQGFSHEGQLGQAVPVGASSAEPLMLRDVKDVVQLSSGHHHVCGVRSLGKVICWGGPSPAPVLGVEGVGQTQAPIAVTGLDDAVQVAASVDHTCALRATGEVACWGWLTTGGEAVTAVKVEGVEGAVEITAGWTHDCARLASGKVVCWGGDTQGDDGAREPIHVLGVDDAIQVSAGYNRTCAVRQGGRLVCWDASSTATPQEIDTGEVVHVSVGYDETCAALASGEIACWSWRDGGDVRVFGL
;
A
#
# COMPACT_ATOMS: atom_id res chain seq x y z
N MET A 1 -9.82 -5.62 -61.11
CA MET A 1 -9.75 -6.93 -60.42
C MET A 1 -8.34 -7.50 -60.62
N PRO A 2 -7.73 -8.20 -59.65
CA PRO A 2 -7.13 -7.58 -58.46
C PRO A 2 -5.71 -8.13 -58.17
N ARG A 3 -4.96 -7.50 -57.25
CA ARG A 3 -4.42 -8.17 -56.05
C ARG A 3 -3.68 -7.18 -55.14
N SER A 4 -4.18 -7.12 -53.91
CA SER A 4 -3.62 -6.49 -52.73
C SER A 4 -2.23 -7.01 -52.38
N ILE A 5 -1.37 -6.15 -51.83
CA ILE A 5 -0.40 -6.57 -50.82
C ILE A 5 -0.64 -5.70 -49.59
N VAL A 6 -1.08 -6.41 -48.55
CA VAL A 6 -1.25 -5.96 -47.17
C VAL A 6 0.16 -5.83 -46.56
N ALA A 7 0.46 -4.70 -45.93
CA ALA A 7 1.58 -4.59 -45.00
C ALA A 7 1.01 -4.43 -43.58
N PRO A 8 1.40 -5.27 -42.61
CA PRO A 8 0.91 -5.14 -41.24
C PRO A 8 1.67 -4.02 -40.52
N LEU A 9 0.91 -3.10 -39.94
CA LEU A 9 1.37 -2.22 -38.87
C LEU A 9 1.46 -3.04 -37.59
N PHE A 10 2.67 -3.44 -37.19
CA PHE A 10 2.96 -3.78 -35.80
C PHE A 10 3.81 -2.65 -35.21
N SER A 11 3.12 -1.68 -34.61
CA SER A 11 3.75 -0.75 -33.68
C SER A 11 3.55 -1.32 -32.28
N THR A 12 4.47 -2.17 -31.83
CA THR A 12 4.58 -2.52 -30.42
C THR A 12 5.07 -1.27 -29.69
N VAL A 13 4.13 -0.53 -29.10
CA VAL A 13 4.44 0.51 -28.12
C VAL A 13 5.04 -0.19 -26.91
N ALA A 14 6.35 -0.06 -26.74
CA ALA A 14 7.00 -0.41 -25.49
C ALA A 14 6.42 0.51 -24.39
N LEU A 15 5.63 -0.07 -23.48
CA LEU A 15 5.24 0.65 -22.27
C LEU A 15 6.51 0.94 -21.46
N PRO A 16 6.75 2.20 -21.06
CA PRO A 16 7.92 2.53 -20.26
C PRO A 16 7.80 1.88 -18.87
N ALA A 17 8.94 1.55 -18.28
CA ALA A 17 9.14 0.96 -16.94
C ALA A 17 8.62 1.81 -15.76
N ALA A 18 7.68 2.74 -15.99
CA ALA A 18 7.09 3.64 -15.00
C ALA A 18 5.86 3.05 -14.27
N LEU A 19 5.37 1.87 -14.65
CA LEU A 19 4.30 1.16 -13.93
C LEU A 19 4.79 0.43 -12.66
N ALA A 20 6.11 0.34 -12.44
CA ALA A 20 6.69 -0.34 -11.28
C ALA A 20 6.75 0.51 -9.99
N ALA A 21 6.23 1.75 -10.01
CA ALA A 21 6.30 2.68 -8.87
C ALA A 21 4.93 3.04 -8.27
N CYS A 22 3.87 2.28 -8.56
CA CYS A 22 2.62 2.39 -7.84
C CYS A 22 2.73 1.57 -6.55
N GLY A 23 3.41 2.13 -5.55
CA GLY A 23 3.36 1.62 -4.18
C GLY A 23 1.90 1.52 -3.74
N SER A 24 1.52 0.34 -3.27
CA SER A 24 0.21 0.07 -2.68
C SER A 24 -0.12 1.10 -1.61
N VAL A 25 -1.28 1.73 -1.75
CA VAL A 25 -1.85 2.59 -0.71
C VAL A 25 -2.82 1.74 0.10
N GLU A 26 -2.74 1.88 1.42
CA GLU A 26 -3.29 0.93 2.40
C GLU A 26 -4.30 1.61 3.30
N ILE A 27 -5.33 0.86 3.68
CA ILE A 27 -6.57 1.42 4.23
C ILE A 27 -6.82 0.94 5.65
N VAL A 28 -7.16 1.86 6.55
CA VAL A 28 -7.33 1.59 7.98
C VAL A 28 -8.38 2.53 8.61
N PRO A 29 -9.70 2.21 8.68
CA PRO A 29 -10.66 2.97 9.49
C PRO A 29 -10.59 2.61 10.98
N TYR A 30 -10.81 3.60 11.85
CA TYR A 30 -11.02 3.41 13.29
C TYR A 30 -12.49 3.64 13.66
N ASP A 31 -13.11 2.63 14.28
CA ASP A 31 -14.29 2.79 15.11
C ASP A 31 -13.84 2.93 16.57
N THR A 32 -14.22 4.00 17.26
CA THR A 32 -13.86 4.25 18.66
C THR A 32 -14.41 3.16 19.61
N PRO A 33 -13.58 2.40 20.37
CA PRO A 33 -14.09 1.55 21.44
C PRO A 33 -14.13 2.34 22.75
N GLY A 34 -15.34 2.42 23.32
CA GLY A 34 -15.58 2.86 24.69
C GLY A 34 -14.91 1.93 25.72
N ALA A 35 -14.75 2.48 26.92
CA ALA A 35 -13.88 2.01 27.98
C ALA A 35 -14.25 0.67 28.66
N THR A 36 -13.24 0.16 29.36
CA THR A 36 -13.23 -0.64 30.61
C THR A 36 -13.12 -2.17 30.53
N GLY A 37 -12.19 -2.70 31.35
CA GLY A 37 -12.35 -4.00 32.01
C GLY A 37 -11.11 -4.90 32.01
N GLY A 38 -10.17 -4.66 32.93
CA GLY A 38 -9.04 -5.56 33.16
C GLY A 38 -9.40 -6.83 33.96
N GLY A 39 -8.51 -7.83 33.86
CA GLY A 39 -8.46 -9.00 34.73
C GLY A 39 -7.27 -9.90 34.34
N PRO A 40 -6.43 -10.34 35.29
CA PRO A 40 -5.13 -10.94 34.99
C PRO A 40 -5.25 -12.45 34.75
N ALA A 41 -4.46 -12.98 33.80
CA ALA A 41 -4.30 -14.43 33.61
C ALA A 41 -2.85 -14.87 33.90
N VAL A 42 -2.70 -15.34 35.14
CA VAL A 42 -1.91 -16.46 35.65
C VAL A 42 -0.78 -17.04 34.77
N VAL A 43 0.41 -17.01 35.37
CA VAL A 43 1.65 -17.73 35.03
C VAL A 43 1.42 -19.25 35.01
N GLY A 44 1.81 -19.90 33.91
CA GLY A 44 1.95 -21.35 33.80
C GLY A 44 3.31 -21.70 33.22
N THR A 45 4.23 -22.12 34.08
CA THR A 45 5.57 -22.63 33.73
C THR A 45 5.53 -24.11 33.37
N GLY A 46 6.31 -24.50 32.37
CA GLY A 46 6.72 -25.88 32.10
C GLY A 46 6.71 -26.16 30.60
N GLY A 47 7.72 -26.74 29.98
CA GLY A 47 8.93 -27.38 30.44
C GLY A 47 9.60 -27.98 29.21
N SER A 48 10.92 -28.00 29.27
CA SER A 48 11.90 -28.43 28.27
C SER A 48 11.64 -29.79 27.60
N GLY A 49 12.03 -29.87 26.32
CA GLY A 49 12.18 -31.13 25.58
C GLY A 49 13.05 -30.93 24.34
N ALA A 50 14.34 -31.22 24.46
CA ALA A 50 15.33 -31.16 23.38
C ALA A 50 15.39 -32.48 22.58
N GLY A 51 15.75 -32.36 21.30
CA GLY A 51 16.13 -33.43 20.37
C GLY A 51 15.75 -32.98 18.96
N GLY A 52 16.63 -32.75 17.99
CA GLY A 52 17.98 -33.26 17.76
C GLY A 52 17.93 -34.11 16.50
N GLU A 53 18.23 -33.51 15.33
CA GLU A 53 18.35 -34.08 13.97
C GLU A 53 18.61 -32.86 13.04
N ASP A 54 19.38 -32.83 11.96
CA ASP A 54 20.18 -33.83 11.30
C ASP A 54 21.16 -33.16 10.31
N ALA A 55 22.11 -33.94 9.82
CA ALA A 55 23.17 -33.56 8.89
C ALA A 55 22.66 -33.10 7.50
N SER A 56 23.37 -32.13 6.92
CA SER A 56 23.30 -31.80 5.50
C SER A 56 23.80 -32.96 4.62
N PRO A 57 23.30 -33.05 3.38
CA PRO A 57 24.24 -33.10 2.27
C PRO A 57 23.91 -32.14 1.13
N THR A 58 25.01 -31.70 0.53
CA THR A 58 25.19 -30.81 -0.61
C THR A 58 24.41 -31.25 -1.86
N GLY A 59 23.46 -30.43 -2.29
CA GLY A 59 22.81 -30.52 -3.61
C GLY A 59 23.52 -29.62 -4.63
N SER A 60 23.90 -30.20 -5.76
CA SER A 60 24.53 -29.59 -6.91
C SER A 60 23.76 -28.38 -7.45
N GLY A 61 24.45 -27.25 -7.60
CA GLY A 61 23.92 -26.03 -8.20
C GLY A 61 23.53 -26.23 -9.66
N GLY A 62 22.25 -26.47 -9.90
CA GLY A 62 21.62 -26.12 -11.17
C GLY A 62 21.57 -24.60 -11.28
N ALA A 63 21.71 -24.07 -12.50
CA ALA A 63 21.40 -22.67 -12.76
C ALA A 63 19.99 -22.38 -12.24
N PRO A 64 19.76 -21.23 -11.57
CA PRO A 64 18.43 -20.88 -11.13
C PRO A 64 17.49 -20.90 -12.34
N PRO A 65 16.27 -21.46 -12.20
CA PRO A 65 15.29 -21.41 -13.28
C PRO A 65 15.12 -19.96 -13.74
N ASP A 66 14.92 -19.77 -15.06
CA ASP A 66 14.67 -18.44 -15.61
C ASP A 66 13.51 -17.78 -14.85
N PRO A 67 13.63 -16.48 -14.51
CA PRO A 67 12.59 -15.79 -13.77
C PRO A 67 11.27 -15.85 -14.55
N VAL A 68 10.23 -16.45 -13.95
CA VAL A 68 8.86 -16.41 -14.46
C VAL A 68 8.46 -14.94 -14.66
N PRO A 69 8.02 -14.53 -15.86
CA PRO A 69 7.68 -13.13 -16.11
C PRO A 69 6.57 -12.67 -15.15
N ALA A 70 6.62 -11.40 -14.76
CA ALA A 70 5.53 -10.80 -14.00
C ALA A 70 4.23 -10.91 -14.82
N PRO A 71 3.10 -11.25 -14.17
CA PRO A 71 1.82 -11.34 -14.87
C PRO A 71 1.49 -9.97 -15.47
N SER A 72 0.96 -10.00 -16.70
CA SER A 72 0.54 -8.80 -17.41
C SER A 72 -0.89 -8.97 -17.85
N CYS A 73 -1.71 -7.95 -17.61
CA CYS A 73 -3.10 -7.95 -18.05
C CYS A 73 -3.22 -8.16 -19.57
N THR A 74 -4.19 -8.99 -19.99
CA THR A 74 -4.49 -9.26 -21.41
C THR A 74 -5.79 -8.64 -21.92
N ALA A 75 -6.61 -8.05 -21.05
CA ALA A 75 -7.90 -7.46 -21.40
C ALA A 75 -7.76 -6.02 -21.98
N ALA A 76 -8.76 -5.59 -22.76
CA ALA A 76 -8.79 -4.26 -23.38
C ALA A 76 -8.98 -3.13 -22.36
N GLU A 77 -9.65 -3.41 -21.24
CA GLU A 77 -9.81 -2.54 -20.09
C GLU A 77 -9.58 -3.40 -18.86
N CYS A 78 -8.55 -3.07 -18.07
CA CYS A 78 -8.18 -3.83 -16.88
C CYS A 78 -7.58 -2.95 -15.81
N ALA A 79 -7.89 -3.28 -14.57
CA ALA A 79 -7.29 -2.67 -13.40
C ALA A 79 -5.79 -2.98 -13.40
N VAL A 80 -4.98 -1.93 -13.35
CA VAL A 80 -3.52 -2.03 -13.16
C VAL A 80 -3.11 -1.68 -11.73
N SER A 81 -4.00 -1.03 -10.99
CA SER A 81 -3.87 -0.81 -9.56
C SER A 81 -5.25 -0.83 -8.90
N VAL A 82 -5.29 -1.26 -7.65
CA VAL A 82 -6.48 -1.20 -6.80
C VAL A 82 -6.11 -0.61 -5.44
N ALA A 83 -7.02 0.15 -4.85
CA ALA A 83 -6.96 0.66 -3.49
C ALA A 83 -8.16 0.10 -2.72
N ALA A 84 -7.93 -0.68 -1.67
CA ALA A 84 -8.96 -1.33 -0.83
C ALA A 84 -9.67 -0.36 0.15
N GLY A 85 -9.87 0.89 -0.28
CA GLY A 85 -10.37 2.00 0.54
C GLY A 85 -11.85 1.97 0.86
N ALA A 86 -12.32 3.05 1.49
CA ALA A 86 -13.74 3.32 1.64
C ALA A 86 -14.06 4.72 1.07
N PRO A 87 -14.22 4.89 -0.26
CA PRO A 87 -14.45 3.87 -1.29
C PRO A 87 -13.23 3.07 -1.73
N LYS A 88 -13.48 1.87 -2.25
CA LYS A 88 -12.49 1.11 -3.02
C LYS A 88 -12.43 1.65 -4.44
N CYS A 89 -11.24 1.71 -5.01
CA CYS A 89 -11.10 2.13 -6.40
C CYS A 89 -10.04 1.34 -7.15
N ALA A 90 -10.26 1.18 -8.45
CA ALA A 90 -9.31 0.63 -9.38
C ALA A 90 -8.99 1.65 -10.47
N VAL A 91 -7.72 1.73 -10.84
CA VAL A 91 -7.27 2.51 -12.00
C VAL A 91 -7.04 1.53 -13.14
N ALA A 92 -7.75 1.74 -14.24
CA ALA A 92 -7.60 0.93 -15.43
C ALA A 92 -6.39 1.38 -16.26
N ALA A 93 -5.83 0.48 -17.09
CA ALA A 93 -4.74 0.81 -18.03
C ALA A 93 -5.08 1.97 -18.99
N SER A 94 -6.38 2.23 -19.22
CA SER A 94 -6.90 3.35 -19.99
C SER A 94 -6.81 4.70 -19.27
N GLY A 95 -6.46 4.73 -17.98
CA GLY A 95 -6.47 5.92 -17.12
C GLY A 95 -7.82 6.20 -16.45
N LYS A 96 -8.86 5.42 -16.77
CA LYS A 96 -10.17 5.52 -16.10
C LYS A 96 -10.10 5.00 -14.68
N VAL A 97 -10.92 5.59 -13.81
CA VAL A 97 -11.03 5.20 -12.40
C VAL A 97 -12.41 4.62 -12.16
N PHE A 98 -12.47 3.44 -11.55
CA PHE A 98 -13.71 2.79 -11.13
C PHE A 98 -13.73 2.68 -9.62
N CYS A 99 -14.81 3.10 -8.98
CA CYS A 99 -14.94 3.03 -7.52
C CYS A 99 -16.20 2.29 -7.10
N TRP A 100 -16.14 1.59 -5.97
CA TRP A 100 -17.25 0.82 -5.42
C TRP A 100 -17.20 0.71 -3.90
N TRP A 101 -18.32 0.28 -3.31
CA TRP A 101 -18.56 0.09 -1.88
C TRP A 101 -18.20 1.29 -0.98
N GLY A 102 -19.24 2.04 -0.59
CA GLY A 102 -19.15 3.19 0.30
C GLY A 102 -18.72 4.45 -0.44
N GLY A 103 -19.64 5.39 -0.68
CA GLY A 103 -19.32 6.67 -1.29
C GLY A 103 -18.48 7.55 -0.37
N VAL A 104 -17.72 8.47 -0.96
CA VAL A 104 -17.01 9.55 -0.23
C VAL A 104 -17.96 10.47 0.56
N MET A 105 -19.27 10.27 0.40
CA MET A 105 -20.35 10.83 1.20
C MET A 105 -21.37 9.72 1.49
N LEU A 106 -21.96 9.75 2.70
CA LEU A 106 -23.04 8.85 3.17
C LEU A 106 -24.29 8.78 2.24
N GLU A 107 -24.39 9.66 1.24
CA GLU A 107 -25.50 9.72 0.28
C GLU A 107 -25.20 9.03 -1.06
N GLU A 108 -23.93 8.76 -1.41
CA GLU A 108 -23.58 7.96 -2.60
C GLU A 108 -23.63 6.47 -2.24
N ARG A 109 -24.76 5.83 -2.56
CA ARG A 109 -24.88 4.37 -2.52
C ARG A 109 -24.11 3.74 -3.69
N LEU A 110 -22.80 3.58 -3.53
CA LEU A 110 -22.01 2.61 -4.30
C LEU A 110 -22.38 1.19 -3.81
N THR A 111 -23.62 0.76 -4.09
CA THR A 111 -24.10 -0.59 -3.76
C THR A 111 -23.94 -1.48 -4.99
N GLY A 112 -22.80 -2.17 -5.10
CA GLY A 112 -22.51 -3.03 -6.24
C GLY A 112 -21.02 -3.13 -6.56
N GLY A 113 -20.71 -3.70 -7.73
CA GLY A 113 -19.37 -3.75 -8.29
C GLY A 113 -18.85 -2.38 -8.80
N PRO A 114 -17.71 -2.36 -9.50
CA PRO A 114 -17.02 -1.15 -9.97
C PRO A 114 -17.91 -0.19 -10.79
N VAL A 115 -17.82 1.12 -10.51
CA VAL A 115 -18.51 2.19 -11.27
C VAL A 115 -17.51 3.25 -11.74
N GLU A 116 -17.50 3.55 -13.04
CA GLU A 116 -16.60 4.57 -13.62
C GLU A 116 -16.86 5.96 -13.00
N ARG A 117 -15.79 6.66 -12.60
CA ARG A 117 -15.81 8.04 -12.09
C ARG A 117 -15.45 9.03 -13.21
N PRO A 118 -16.42 9.76 -13.78
CA PRO A 118 -16.16 10.72 -14.84
C PRO A 118 -15.28 11.89 -14.34
N GLY A 119 -14.45 12.44 -15.24
CA GLY A 119 -13.55 13.57 -14.91
C GLY A 119 -12.16 13.18 -14.40
N LEU A 120 -11.88 11.89 -14.22
CA LEU A 120 -10.60 11.34 -13.76
C LEU A 120 -9.83 10.62 -14.89
N GLY A 121 -9.86 11.13 -16.12
CA GLY A 121 -9.33 10.42 -17.30
C GLY A 121 -7.80 10.38 -17.45
N ASP A 122 -7.05 11.10 -16.62
CA ASP A 122 -5.57 11.14 -16.66
C ASP A 122 -4.94 10.65 -15.35
N ILE A 123 -5.66 9.86 -14.55
CA ILE A 123 -5.15 9.34 -13.28
C ILE A 123 -4.19 8.17 -13.51
N VAL A 124 -3.05 8.22 -12.81
CA VAL A 124 -2.04 7.17 -12.82
C VAL A 124 -1.94 6.40 -11.51
N ALA A 125 -2.43 6.99 -10.41
CA ALA A 125 -2.55 6.32 -9.12
C ALA A 125 -3.69 6.94 -8.28
N ALA A 126 -4.34 6.11 -7.47
CA ALA A 126 -5.32 6.52 -6.47
C ALA A 126 -4.85 6.11 -5.08
N SER A 127 -5.11 6.97 -4.11
CA SER A 127 -4.62 6.85 -2.74
C SER A 127 -5.73 7.30 -1.79
N GLY A 128 -6.32 6.40 -1.03
CA GLY A 128 -7.39 6.74 -0.09
C GLY A 128 -7.28 5.94 1.19
N LEU A 129 -7.67 6.54 2.30
CA LEU A 129 -7.77 5.90 3.61
C LEU A 129 -8.99 6.50 4.32
N ALA A 130 -9.86 5.64 4.86
CA ALA A 130 -11.18 6.05 5.36
C ALA A 130 -11.93 6.89 4.30
N GLU A 131 -12.61 7.97 4.70
CA GLU A 131 -13.52 8.75 3.85
C GLU A 131 -12.82 9.82 3.00
N GLN A 132 -11.52 9.66 2.71
CA GLN A 132 -10.76 10.54 1.83
C GLN A 132 -10.09 9.79 0.69
N MET A 133 -10.00 10.44 -0.47
CA MET A 133 -9.29 9.90 -1.61
C MET A 133 -8.58 10.99 -2.40
N CYS A 134 -7.33 10.74 -2.71
CA CYS A 134 -6.50 11.58 -3.55
C CYS A 134 -6.04 10.81 -4.79
N PHE A 135 -5.91 11.53 -5.89
CA PHE A 135 -5.55 10.98 -7.19
C PHE A 135 -4.31 11.70 -7.72
N LEU A 136 -3.33 10.92 -8.15
CA LEU A 136 -2.17 11.40 -8.86
C LEU A 136 -2.48 11.44 -10.36
N HIS A 137 -2.41 12.62 -10.94
CA HIS A 137 -2.58 12.83 -12.38
C HIS A 137 -1.27 12.59 -13.12
N ALA A 138 -1.33 12.14 -14.38
CA ALA A 138 -0.18 12.00 -15.28
C ALA A 138 0.62 13.31 -15.44
N THR A 139 -0.04 14.45 -15.20
CA THR A 139 0.57 15.78 -15.15
C THR A 139 1.37 16.09 -13.87
N ARG A 140 1.57 15.10 -12.98
CA ARG A 140 2.25 15.23 -11.67
C ARG A 140 1.56 16.21 -10.72
N ARG A 141 0.24 16.34 -10.85
CA ARG A 141 -0.62 17.12 -9.97
C ARG A 141 -1.50 16.19 -9.15
N VAL A 142 -2.03 16.70 -8.05
CA VAL A 142 -2.86 15.93 -7.13
C VAL A 142 -4.24 16.58 -7.00
N SER A 143 -5.28 15.77 -7.14
CA SER A 143 -6.64 16.15 -6.73
C SER A 143 -7.09 15.29 -5.56
N CYS A 144 -7.93 15.83 -4.67
CA CYS A 144 -8.49 15.07 -3.55
C CYS A 144 -9.99 15.34 -3.37
N GLN A 145 -10.71 14.35 -2.86
CA GLN A 145 -12.13 14.40 -2.51
C GLN A 145 -12.39 13.66 -1.20
N GLY A 146 -13.58 13.85 -0.63
CA GLY A 146 -14.04 13.21 0.60
C GLY A 146 -14.12 14.18 1.78
N PHE A 147 -13.80 13.71 2.97
CA PHE A 147 -13.79 14.54 4.18
C PHE A 147 -12.42 15.14 4.48
N SER A 148 -12.41 16.36 5.03
CA SER A 148 -11.21 17.10 5.42
C SER A 148 -11.17 17.34 6.93
N HIS A 149 -11.25 16.29 7.73
CA HIS A 149 -11.25 16.38 9.20
C HIS A 149 -10.01 17.06 9.77
N GLU A 150 -8.84 16.82 9.16
CA GLU A 150 -7.54 17.34 9.63
C GLU A 150 -6.84 18.16 8.54
N GLY A 151 -7.57 18.61 7.50
CA GLY A 151 -7.03 19.45 6.44
C GLY A 151 -6.36 18.71 5.28
N GLN A 152 -6.49 17.39 5.24
CA GLN A 152 -6.00 16.50 4.18
C GLN A 152 -6.45 16.83 2.74
N LEU A 153 -7.59 17.53 2.55
CA LEU A 153 -8.02 17.99 1.22
C LEU A 153 -7.37 19.31 0.79
N GLY A 154 -6.36 19.75 1.55
CA GLY A 154 -5.59 20.94 1.29
C GLY A 154 -6.39 22.23 1.48
N GLN A 155 -5.80 23.34 1.06
CA GLN A 155 -6.34 24.70 1.29
C GLN A 155 -7.70 24.98 0.63
N ALA A 156 -8.13 24.15 -0.32
CA ALA A 156 -9.36 24.36 -1.06
C ALA A 156 -10.63 24.03 -0.24
N VAL A 157 -10.49 23.27 0.85
CA VAL A 157 -11.59 22.80 1.69
C VAL A 157 -11.29 23.13 3.14
N PRO A 158 -12.13 23.88 3.87
CA PRO A 158 -11.91 24.12 5.29
C PRO A 158 -11.83 22.82 6.12
N VAL A 159 -11.10 22.86 7.23
CA VAL A 159 -11.07 21.77 8.20
C VAL A 159 -12.50 21.48 8.71
N GLY A 160 -12.89 20.20 8.71
CA GLY A 160 -14.23 19.74 9.07
C GLY A 160 -15.28 19.80 7.94
N ALA A 161 -14.92 20.27 6.75
CA ALA A 161 -15.78 20.22 5.57
C ALA A 161 -15.47 18.99 4.69
N SER A 162 -16.28 18.78 3.64
CA SER A 162 -16.10 17.72 2.66
C SER A 162 -16.28 18.23 1.23
N SER A 163 -15.80 17.45 0.26
CA SER A 163 -16.02 17.67 -1.18
C SER A 163 -16.36 16.35 -1.86
N ALA A 164 -17.51 16.31 -2.56
CA ALA A 164 -17.90 15.15 -3.37
C ALA A 164 -17.14 15.07 -4.71
N GLU A 165 -16.60 16.20 -5.17
CA GLU A 165 -15.84 16.29 -6.42
C GLU A 165 -14.33 16.34 -6.13
N PRO A 166 -13.48 15.73 -6.98
CA PRO A 166 -12.03 15.86 -6.90
C PRO A 166 -11.60 17.32 -7.07
N LEU A 167 -11.00 17.89 -6.03
CA LEU A 167 -10.47 19.25 -6.02
C LEU A 167 -8.97 19.24 -6.28
N MET A 168 -8.53 19.96 -7.31
CA MET A 168 -7.12 20.10 -7.67
C MET A 168 -6.36 20.94 -6.61
N LEU A 169 -5.32 20.35 -6.02
CA LEU A 169 -4.47 21.01 -5.04
C LEU A 169 -3.40 21.87 -5.74
N ARG A 170 -3.60 23.19 -5.76
CA ARG A 170 -2.77 24.11 -6.56
C ARG A 170 -1.30 24.14 -6.16
N ASP A 171 -1.00 23.98 -4.87
CA ASP A 171 0.36 24.05 -4.32
C ASP A 171 1.06 22.68 -4.27
N VAL A 172 0.35 21.60 -4.63
CA VAL A 172 0.87 20.24 -4.70
C VAL A 172 1.16 19.90 -6.16
N LYS A 173 2.44 19.96 -6.53
CA LYS A 173 2.93 19.74 -7.89
C LYS A 173 4.22 18.93 -7.89
N ASP A 174 4.58 18.46 -9.09
CA ASP A 174 5.77 17.67 -9.36
C ASP A 174 5.80 16.34 -8.58
N VAL A 175 4.63 15.86 -8.15
CA VAL A 175 4.48 14.60 -7.39
C VAL A 175 4.61 13.42 -8.34
N VAL A 176 5.35 12.40 -7.93
CA VAL A 176 5.55 11.15 -8.69
C VAL A 176 5.04 9.92 -7.95
N GLN A 177 4.87 9.99 -6.63
CA GLN A 177 4.21 8.97 -5.83
C GLN A 177 3.48 9.64 -4.66
N LEU A 178 2.34 9.07 -4.26
CA LEU A 178 1.42 9.61 -3.26
C LEU A 178 0.98 8.49 -2.32
N SER A 179 0.83 8.80 -1.03
CA SER A 179 0.26 7.91 -0.03
C SER A 179 -0.60 8.69 0.96
N SER A 180 -1.79 8.18 1.24
CA SER A 180 -2.79 8.78 2.12
C SER A 180 -2.83 7.96 3.40
N GLY A 181 -2.47 8.59 4.52
CA GLY A 181 -2.75 8.08 5.86
C GLY A 181 -4.18 8.40 6.29
N HIS A 182 -4.54 8.15 7.55
CA HIS A 182 -5.92 8.41 8.01
C HIS A 182 -6.24 9.91 8.09
N HIS A 183 -5.25 10.69 8.47
CA HIS A 183 -5.42 12.11 8.79
C HIS A 183 -4.54 13.01 7.93
N HIS A 184 -3.55 12.45 7.23
CA HIS A 184 -2.59 13.19 6.43
C HIS A 184 -2.34 12.52 5.09
N VAL A 185 -1.73 13.27 4.19
CA VAL A 185 -1.32 12.77 2.88
C VAL A 185 0.12 13.19 2.66
N CYS A 186 0.93 12.27 2.15
CA CYS A 186 2.32 12.50 1.81
C CYS A 186 2.58 12.15 0.35
N GLY A 187 3.53 12.84 -0.27
CA GLY A 187 3.94 12.56 -1.63
C GLY A 187 5.43 12.79 -1.85
N VAL A 188 6.01 11.97 -2.73
CA VAL A 188 7.37 12.11 -3.23
C VAL A 188 7.33 13.00 -4.47
N ARG A 189 8.15 14.05 -4.51
CA ARG A 189 8.35 14.88 -5.70
C ARG A 189 9.40 14.26 -6.63
N SER A 190 9.38 14.67 -7.90
CA SER A 190 10.26 14.13 -8.96
C SER A 190 11.77 14.25 -8.71
N LEU A 191 12.18 15.07 -7.73
CA LEU A 191 13.57 15.23 -7.29
C LEU A 191 13.83 14.61 -5.91
N GLY A 192 12.98 13.69 -5.45
CA GLY A 192 13.16 12.95 -4.19
C GLY A 192 12.66 13.63 -2.92
N LYS A 193 12.33 14.92 -2.96
CA LYS A 193 11.78 15.65 -1.80
C LYS A 193 10.40 15.10 -1.41
N VAL A 194 10.24 14.78 -0.12
CA VAL A 194 8.95 14.38 0.45
C VAL A 194 8.19 15.61 0.95
N ILE A 195 6.89 15.68 0.65
CA ILE A 195 5.95 16.65 1.21
C ILE A 195 4.81 15.95 1.90
N CYS A 196 4.31 16.51 3.01
CA CYS A 196 3.13 16.03 3.71
C CYS A 196 2.18 17.19 4.06
N TRP A 197 0.89 16.91 4.23
CA TRP A 197 -0.11 17.87 4.71
C TRP A 197 -1.27 17.13 5.39
N GLY A 198 -2.14 17.87 6.05
CA GLY A 198 -3.16 17.38 6.95
C GLY A 198 -2.60 17.18 8.35
N GLY A 199 -2.91 16.03 8.94
CA GLY A 199 -2.35 15.51 10.17
C GLY A 199 -3.09 15.97 11.42
N PRO A 200 -3.38 15.07 12.37
CA PRO A 200 -4.02 15.47 13.60
C PRO A 200 -2.98 16.19 14.46
N SER A 201 -3.35 17.30 15.09
CA SER A 201 -2.48 17.95 16.06
C SER A 201 -2.75 17.35 17.45
N PRO A 202 -1.75 16.83 18.20
CA PRO A 202 -0.31 17.08 18.06
C PRO A 202 0.53 15.93 17.47
N ALA A 203 -0.04 15.01 16.68
CA ALA A 203 0.69 13.84 16.19
C ALA A 203 1.83 14.23 15.22
N PRO A 204 3.04 13.65 15.34
CA PRO A 204 4.19 14.02 14.52
C PRO A 204 4.19 13.46 13.09
N VAL A 205 3.02 13.22 12.48
CA VAL A 205 2.88 12.54 11.18
C VAL A 205 3.40 13.36 9.98
N LEU A 206 3.73 14.63 10.18
CA LEU A 206 4.23 15.51 9.12
C LEU A 206 5.77 15.56 9.02
N GLY A 207 6.49 15.00 10.00
CA GLY A 207 7.95 14.87 9.91
C GLY A 207 8.72 16.21 10.03
N VAL A 208 8.11 17.22 10.66
CA VAL A 208 8.70 18.56 10.85
C VAL A 208 8.50 19.04 12.28
N GLU A 209 9.58 19.46 12.92
CA GLU A 209 9.56 19.92 14.30
C GLU A 209 8.72 21.20 14.48
N GLY A 210 7.87 21.21 15.50
CA GLY A 210 7.03 22.37 15.84
C GLY A 210 5.85 22.60 14.89
N VAL A 211 5.58 21.68 13.96
CA VAL A 211 4.48 21.77 13.00
C VAL A 211 3.38 20.78 13.38
N GLY A 212 2.21 21.31 13.70
CA GLY A 212 0.98 20.53 13.87
C GLY A 212 0.17 20.47 12.57
N GLN A 213 -1.14 20.38 12.69
CA GLN A 213 -2.08 20.34 11.57
C GLN A 213 -1.84 21.48 10.56
N THR A 214 -1.73 21.15 9.27
CA THR A 214 -1.61 22.14 8.18
C THR A 214 -2.31 21.70 6.91
N GLN A 215 -2.99 22.61 6.22
CA GLN A 215 -3.59 22.35 4.90
C GLN A 215 -2.62 22.61 3.73
N ALA A 216 -1.47 23.23 4.01
CA ALA A 216 -0.45 23.50 3.02
C ALA A 216 0.59 22.38 3.02
N PRO A 217 1.06 21.90 1.85
CA PRO A 217 2.13 20.92 1.78
C PRO A 217 3.41 21.47 2.41
N ILE A 218 3.93 20.76 3.40
CA ILE A 218 5.20 21.06 4.04
C ILE A 218 6.24 20.01 3.66
N ALA A 219 7.50 20.42 3.49
CA ALA A 219 8.58 19.50 3.21
C ALA A 219 9.04 18.78 4.47
N VAL A 220 9.12 17.45 4.42
CA VAL A 220 9.62 16.62 5.53
C VAL A 220 11.11 16.90 5.74
N THR A 221 11.53 16.93 7.00
CA THR A 221 12.92 17.22 7.37
C THR A 221 13.84 16.07 7.00
N GLY A 222 14.93 16.34 6.27
CA GLY A 222 15.99 15.36 5.99
C GLY A 222 15.70 14.35 4.86
N LEU A 223 14.61 14.51 4.11
CA LEU A 223 14.22 13.63 3.00
C LEU A 223 14.20 14.37 1.66
N ASP A 224 15.28 14.23 0.89
CA ASP A 224 15.49 14.84 -0.43
C ASP A 224 15.84 13.84 -1.55
N ASP A 225 15.90 12.55 -1.24
CA ASP A 225 16.26 11.45 -2.14
C ASP A 225 15.27 10.26 -2.07
N ALA A 226 14.07 10.49 -1.55
CA ALA A 226 13.06 9.45 -1.42
C ALA A 226 12.55 9.01 -2.80
N VAL A 227 12.26 7.72 -2.93
CA VAL A 227 11.65 7.12 -4.13
C VAL A 227 10.23 6.62 -3.87
N GLN A 228 9.87 6.43 -2.59
CA GLN A 228 8.53 6.03 -2.16
C GLN A 228 8.23 6.58 -0.76
N VAL A 229 6.96 6.84 -0.48
CA VAL A 229 6.41 7.10 0.85
C VAL A 229 5.20 6.19 1.09
N ALA A 230 5.06 5.69 2.32
CA ALA A 230 3.94 4.89 2.80
C ALA A 230 3.43 5.52 4.11
N ALA A 231 2.20 6.03 4.08
CA ALA A 231 1.54 6.69 5.21
C ALA A 231 0.49 5.75 5.81
N SER A 232 0.51 5.63 7.14
CA SER A 232 -0.45 4.85 7.93
C SER A 232 -1.35 5.79 8.74
N VAL A 233 -2.01 5.28 9.79
CA VAL A 233 -2.85 6.07 10.70
C VAL A 233 -2.02 7.12 11.45
N ASP A 234 -0.88 6.69 11.97
CA ASP A 234 -0.18 7.36 13.05
C ASP A 234 1.32 7.59 12.78
N HIS A 235 1.82 7.04 11.67
CA HIS A 235 3.21 7.19 11.23
C HIS A 235 3.32 7.17 9.71
N THR A 236 4.52 7.45 9.23
CA THR A 236 4.86 7.40 7.82
C THR A 236 6.29 6.97 7.64
N CYS A 237 6.53 6.17 6.61
CA CYS A 237 7.83 5.70 6.22
C CYS A 237 8.17 6.16 4.80
N ALA A 238 9.44 6.39 4.53
CA ALA A 238 9.97 6.71 3.21
C ALA A 238 11.09 5.73 2.85
N LEU A 239 11.09 5.29 1.60
CA LEU A 239 12.18 4.53 0.99
C LEU A 239 13.10 5.53 0.29
N ARG A 240 14.38 5.55 0.66
CA ARG A 240 15.41 6.36 0.02
C ARG A 240 15.94 5.65 -1.23
N ALA A 241 16.48 6.41 -2.17
CA ALA A 241 17.13 5.86 -3.36
C ALA A 241 18.33 4.94 -3.05
N THR A 242 18.88 5.04 -1.84
CA THR A 242 19.93 4.14 -1.31
C THR A 242 19.43 2.74 -0.95
N GLY A 243 18.11 2.54 -0.87
CA GLY A 243 17.48 1.33 -0.36
C GLY A 243 17.30 1.31 1.16
N GLU A 244 17.61 2.41 1.84
CA GLU A 244 17.35 2.60 3.28
C GLU A 244 15.92 3.07 3.52
N VAL A 245 15.35 2.67 4.66
CA VAL A 245 14.01 3.08 5.10
C VAL A 245 14.13 4.05 6.27
N ALA A 246 13.36 5.13 6.23
CA ALA A 246 13.25 6.08 7.33
C ALA A 246 11.79 6.36 7.69
N CYS A 247 11.43 6.30 8.97
CA CYS A 247 10.06 6.49 9.45
C CYS A 247 9.95 7.63 10.47
N TRP A 248 8.78 8.21 10.60
CA TRP A 248 8.43 9.24 11.58
C TRP A 248 6.97 9.12 12.01
N GLY A 249 6.58 9.79 13.10
CA GLY A 249 5.29 9.61 13.76
C GLY A 249 5.41 8.65 14.96
N TRP A 250 4.30 8.00 15.31
CA TRP A 250 4.26 6.96 16.33
C TRP A 250 4.63 5.61 15.74
N LEU A 251 5.88 5.18 15.97
CA LEU A 251 6.47 4.06 15.26
C LEU A 251 5.91 2.72 15.74
N THR A 252 5.72 1.79 14.80
CA THR A 252 5.33 0.39 15.07
C THR A 252 6.35 -0.35 15.94
N THR A 253 7.63 0.07 15.89
CA THR A 253 8.71 -0.42 16.74
C THR A 253 8.64 0.09 18.18
N GLY A 254 7.71 1.00 18.47
CA GLY A 254 7.55 1.68 19.74
C GLY A 254 8.26 3.05 19.75
N GLY A 255 7.66 3.98 20.49
CA GLY A 255 8.18 5.35 20.61
C GLY A 255 7.64 6.31 19.57
N GLU A 256 8.19 7.52 19.58
CA GLU A 256 7.76 8.64 18.74
C GLU A 256 8.98 9.29 18.10
N ALA A 257 8.86 9.65 16.82
CA ALA A 257 9.87 10.39 16.10
C ALA A 257 9.24 11.58 15.36
N VAL A 258 9.63 12.80 15.72
CA VAL A 258 9.13 14.03 15.10
C VAL A 258 9.70 14.24 13.69
N THR A 259 10.89 13.70 13.42
CA THR A 259 11.55 13.74 12.11
C THR A 259 11.91 12.33 11.69
N ALA A 260 12.19 12.14 10.39
CA ALA A 260 12.49 10.83 9.84
C ALA A 260 13.73 10.21 10.50
N VAL A 261 13.56 9.04 11.10
CA VAL A 261 14.63 8.22 11.69
C VAL A 261 14.82 6.95 10.89
N LYS A 262 16.07 6.52 10.72
CA LYS A 262 16.40 5.29 10.01
C LYS A 262 15.83 4.06 10.74
N VAL A 263 15.27 3.12 9.97
CA VAL A 263 14.94 1.78 10.45
C VAL A 263 16.16 0.90 10.26
N GLU A 264 16.83 0.57 11.37
CA GLU A 264 18.00 -0.32 11.35
C GLU A 264 17.60 -1.75 11.00
N GLY A 265 18.44 -2.46 10.24
CA GLY A 265 18.18 -3.85 9.83
C GLY A 265 17.39 -4.01 8.53
N VAL A 266 16.97 -2.91 7.88
CA VAL A 266 16.39 -2.92 6.53
C VAL A 266 17.37 -2.30 5.53
N GLU A 267 17.98 -3.13 4.70
CA GLU A 267 18.91 -2.70 3.65
C GLU A 267 18.49 -3.27 2.29
N GLY A 268 18.68 -2.48 1.22
CA GLY A 268 18.38 -2.93 -0.15
C GLY A 268 16.88 -3.11 -0.42
N ALA A 269 16.04 -2.38 0.31
CA ALA A 269 14.61 -2.31 0.03
C ALA A 269 14.37 -1.65 -1.33
N VAL A 270 13.39 -2.18 -2.07
CA VAL A 270 12.93 -1.65 -3.36
C VAL A 270 11.46 -1.26 -3.35
N GLU A 271 10.76 -1.62 -2.27
CA GLU A 271 9.38 -1.25 -2.00
C GLU A 271 9.15 -1.30 -0.49
N ILE A 272 8.40 -0.34 0.04
CA ILE A 272 7.93 -0.32 1.42
C ILE A 272 6.42 -0.22 1.48
N THR A 273 5.86 -0.66 2.59
CA THR A 273 4.45 -0.54 2.88
C THR A 273 4.20 -0.40 4.38
N ALA A 274 3.14 0.32 4.75
CA ALA A 274 2.91 0.75 6.13
C ALA A 274 1.50 0.39 6.60
N GLY A 275 1.41 -0.68 7.38
CA GLY A 275 0.18 -1.10 8.03
C GLY A 275 -0.07 -0.34 9.32
N TRP A 276 -1.13 -0.69 10.06
CA TRP A 276 -1.37 -0.10 11.39
C TRP A 276 -0.35 -0.65 12.39
N THR A 277 -0.33 -1.98 12.58
CA THR A 277 0.47 -2.58 13.65
C THR A 277 1.91 -2.88 13.25
N HIS A 278 2.18 -2.95 11.95
CA HIS A 278 3.46 -3.36 11.39
C HIS A 278 3.69 -2.72 10.03
N ASP A 279 4.94 -2.69 9.62
CA ASP A 279 5.40 -2.24 8.33
C ASP A 279 6.18 -3.37 7.65
N CYS A 280 6.27 -3.34 6.33
CA CYS A 280 7.06 -4.29 5.58
C CYS A 280 7.86 -3.60 4.47
N ALA A 281 8.97 -4.23 4.10
CA ALA A 281 9.77 -3.89 2.95
C ALA A 281 10.00 -5.14 2.09
N ARG A 282 9.89 -4.98 0.78
CA ARG A 282 10.36 -5.97 -0.18
C ARG A 282 11.76 -5.59 -0.63
N LEU A 283 12.67 -6.57 -0.56
CA LEU A 283 14.06 -6.40 -0.97
C LEU A 283 14.23 -6.69 -2.46
N ALA A 284 15.31 -6.17 -3.06
CA ALA A 284 15.65 -6.43 -4.46
C ALA A 284 15.76 -7.94 -4.79
N SER A 285 16.03 -8.77 -3.78
CA SER A 285 16.12 -10.22 -3.92
C SER A 285 14.76 -10.93 -4.00
N GLY A 286 13.63 -10.23 -3.84
CA GLY A 286 12.28 -10.81 -3.73
C GLY A 286 11.88 -11.26 -2.32
N LYS A 287 12.78 -11.17 -1.35
CA LYS A 287 12.47 -11.45 0.07
C LYS A 287 11.68 -10.31 0.69
N VAL A 288 10.86 -10.64 1.68
CA VAL A 288 10.10 -9.66 2.48
C VAL A 288 10.66 -9.59 3.90
N VAL A 289 10.77 -8.38 4.42
CA VAL A 289 11.15 -8.08 5.81
C VAL A 289 10.03 -7.26 6.43
N CYS A 290 9.55 -7.60 7.61
CA CYS A 290 8.52 -6.85 8.32
C CYS A 290 8.98 -6.51 9.75
N TRP A 291 8.46 -5.43 10.32
CA TRP A 291 8.70 -5.00 11.71
C TRP A 291 7.44 -4.40 12.34
N GLY A 292 7.29 -4.50 13.66
CA GLY A 292 6.20 -3.84 14.39
C GLY A 292 5.58 -4.66 15.52
N GLY A 293 4.44 -4.19 16.03
CA GLY A 293 3.81 -4.64 17.28
C GLY A 293 3.39 -6.12 17.32
N ASP A 294 3.26 -6.77 16.16
CA ASP A 294 2.85 -8.17 16.03
C ASP A 294 3.94 -9.07 15.43
N THR A 295 5.11 -8.53 15.05
CA THR A 295 6.23 -9.29 14.49
C THR A 295 7.03 -10.02 15.58
N GLN A 296 6.37 -10.46 16.65
CA GLN A 296 7.02 -11.10 17.78
C GLN A 296 7.61 -12.45 17.36
N GLY A 297 8.93 -12.50 17.23
CA GLY A 297 9.67 -13.75 17.34
C GLY A 297 9.61 -14.29 18.78
N ASP A 298 10.14 -15.49 19.01
CA ASP A 298 10.21 -16.15 20.32
C ASP A 298 10.96 -15.33 21.40
N ASP A 299 11.54 -14.17 21.06
CA ASP A 299 12.29 -13.25 21.91
C ASP A 299 11.62 -11.87 22.14
N GLY A 300 10.45 -11.60 21.54
CA GLY A 300 9.72 -10.34 21.72
C GLY A 300 10.27 -9.14 20.94
N ALA A 301 11.06 -9.37 19.88
CA ALA A 301 11.62 -8.31 19.06
C ALA A 301 10.57 -7.57 18.22
N ARG A 302 10.60 -6.23 18.24
CA ARG A 302 9.91 -5.33 17.30
C ARG A 302 10.81 -4.91 16.13
N GLU A 303 11.94 -5.58 15.96
CA GLU A 303 12.93 -5.28 14.94
C GLU A 303 12.57 -5.94 13.60
N PRO A 304 13.15 -5.47 12.48
CA PRO A 304 12.93 -6.07 11.18
C PRO A 304 13.33 -7.53 11.10
N ILE A 305 12.40 -8.37 10.64
CA ILE A 305 12.59 -9.82 10.50
C ILE A 305 12.09 -10.32 9.15
N HIS A 306 12.78 -11.34 8.63
CA HIS A 306 12.44 -11.96 7.36
C HIS A 306 11.18 -12.81 7.47
N VAL A 307 10.25 -12.61 6.53
CA VAL A 307 9.07 -13.48 6.37
C VAL A 307 9.50 -14.77 5.70
N LEU A 308 9.30 -15.91 6.37
CA LEU A 308 9.67 -17.22 5.85
C LEU A 308 8.70 -17.66 4.74
N GLY A 309 9.23 -18.32 3.70
CA GLY A 309 8.43 -18.86 2.59
C GLY A 309 8.06 -17.86 1.49
N VAL A 310 8.48 -16.59 1.62
CA VAL A 310 8.32 -15.54 0.59
C VAL A 310 9.70 -15.01 0.16
N ASP A 311 10.18 -15.48 -0.97
CA ASP A 311 11.53 -15.22 -1.50
C ASP A 311 11.56 -14.70 -2.95
N ASP A 312 10.41 -14.62 -3.61
CA ASP A 312 10.20 -14.22 -5.00
C ASP A 312 9.05 -13.19 -5.12
N ALA A 313 8.79 -12.41 -4.06
CA ALA A 313 7.78 -11.37 -4.10
C ALA A 313 8.12 -10.35 -5.18
N ILE A 314 7.10 -9.88 -5.88
CA ILE A 314 7.15 -8.76 -6.82
C ILE A 314 6.35 -7.55 -6.32
N GLN A 315 5.49 -7.75 -5.32
CA GLN A 315 4.75 -6.72 -4.61
C GLN A 315 4.51 -7.15 -3.15
N VAL A 316 4.45 -6.20 -2.22
CA VAL A 316 3.97 -6.41 -0.85
C VAL A 316 2.97 -5.32 -0.46
N SER A 317 1.89 -5.69 0.23
CA SER A 317 0.94 -4.76 0.82
C SER A 317 0.50 -5.24 2.21
N ALA A 318 0.61 -4.38 3.23
CA ALA A 318 0.08 -4.51 4.57
C ALA A 318 -1.27 -3.78 4.73
N GLY A 319 -1.94 -4.01 5.84
CA GLY A 319 -3.18 -3.31 6.20
C GLY A 319 -3.23 -3.15 7.70
N TYR A 320 -4.37 -3.42 8.32
CA TYR A 320 -4.46 -3.32 9.78
C TYR A 320 -3.47 -4.25 10.49
N ASN A 321 -3.64 -5.55 10.26
CA ASN A 321 -2.91 -6.62 10.92
C ASN A 321 -2.63 -7.79 9.97
N ARG A 322 -2.60 -7.50 8.67
CA ARG A 322 -2.39 -8.49 7.61
C ARG A 322 -1.46 -7.95 6.56
N THR A 323 -0.79 -8.88 5.91
CA THR A 323 0.07 -8.60 4.77
C THR A 323 -0.23 -9.59 3.68
N CYS A 324 -0.19 -9.13 2.43
CA CYS A 324 -0.22 -9.98 1.25
C CYS A 324 0.98 -9.65 0.36
N ALA A 325 1.51 -10.68 -0.30
CA ALA A 325 2.52 -10.52 -1.33
C ALA A 325 2.05 -11.18 -2.63
N VAL A 326 2.22 -10.45 -3.73
CA VAL A 326 2.17 -11.03 -5.07
C VAL A 326 3.53 -11.62 -5.34
N ARG A 327 3.57 -12.94 -5.55
CA ARG A 327 4.79 -13.67 -5.90
C ARG A 327 4.98 -13.66 -7.40
N GLN A 328 6.19 -14.01 -7.82
CA GLN A 328 6.50 -14.25 -9.22
C GLN A 328 5.51 -15.25 -9.84
N GLY A 329 5.04 -14.96 -11.06
CA GLY A 329 3.97 -15.73 -11.72
C GLY A 329 2.55 -15.42 -11.21
N GLY A 330 2.36 -14.40 -10.38
CA GLY A 330 1.03 -13.88 -10.01
C GLY A 330 0.32 -14.64 -8.90
N ARG A 331 0.98 -15.60 -8.24
CA ARG A 331 0.41 -16.28 -7.06
C ARG A 331 0.33 -15.30 -5.90
N LEU A 332 -0.79 -15.33 -5.18
CA LEU A 332 -1.03 -14.48 -4.03
C LEU A 332 -0.88 -15.27 -2.73
N VAL A 333 -0.05 -14.78 -1.82
CA VAL A 333 0.04 -15.29 -0.45
C VAL A 333 -0.26 -14.19 0.54
N CYS A 334 -0.96 -14.52 1.62
CA CYS A 334 -1.29 -13.60 2.71
C CYS A 334 -1.01 -14.22 4.07
N TRP A 335 -0.60 -13.39 5.03
CA TRP A 335 -0.37 -13.76 6.42
C TRP A 335 -0.92 -12.66 7.35
N ASP A 336 -1.09 -13.00 8.62
CA ASP A 336 -1.32 -11.98 9.64
C ASP A 336 0.01 -11.28 9.98
N ALA A 337 -0.03 -10.20 10.75
CA ALA A 337 1.16 -9.41 11.08
C ALA A 337 2.27 -10.18 11.83
N SER A 338 2.04 -11.46 12.19
CA SER A 338 3.06 -12.34 12.71
C SER A 338 3.99 -12.82 11.59
N SER A 339 5.27 -12.55 11.75
CA SER A 339 6.36 -13.10 10.93
C SER A 339 6.51 -14.62 11.03
N THR A 340 5.92 -15.22 12.06
CA THR A 340 5.93 -16.68 12.27
C THR A 340 4.72 -17.36 11.65
N ALA A 341 3.69 -16.60 11.26
CA ALA A 341 2.56 -17.15 10.53
C ALA A 341 3.03 -17.63 9.17
N THR A 342 2.71 -18.88 8.85
CA THR A 342 3.03 -19.44 7.53
C THR A 342 2.14 -18.77 6.48
N PRO A 343 2.72 -18.05 5.49
CA PRO A 343 1.95 -17.42 4.42
C PRO A 343 1.02 -18.42 3.74
N GLN A 344 -0.26 -18.07 3.66
CA GLN A 344 -1.31 -18.90 3.07
C GLN A 344 -1.57 -18.44 1.64
N GLU A 345 -1.65 -19.39 0.71
CA GLU A 345 -2.03 -19.11 -0.67
C GLU A 345 -3.53 -18.79 -0.74
N ILE A 346 -3.88 -17.73 -1.47
CA ILE A 346 -5.26 -17.34 -1.74
C ILE A 346 -5.54 -17.53 -3.24
N ASP A 347 -6.42 -18.47 -3.56
CA ASP A 347 -6.77 -18.80 -4.95
C ASP A 347 -7.67 -17.71 -5.55
N THR A 348 -7.05 -16.80 -6.31
CA THR A 348 -7.71 -15.69 -7.02
C THR A 348 -7.40 -15.69 -8.52
N GLY A 349 -6.62 -16.67 -9.01
CA GLY A 349 -5.96 -16.61 -10.32
C GLY A 349 -4.67 -15.78 -10.30
N GLU A 350 -4.20 -15.34 -11.47
CA GLU A 350 -2.97 -14.55 -11.61
C GLU A 350 -3.22 -13.08 -11.21
N VAL A 351 -2.59 -12.65 -10.13
CA VAL A 351 -2.69 -11.28 -9.59
C VAL A 351 -1.64 -10.37 -10.21
N VAL A 352 -2.07 -9.20 -10.72
CA VAL A 352 -1.16 -8.15 -11.21
C VAL A 352 -0.88 -7.07 -10.17
N HIS A 353 -1.82 -6.83 -9.25
CA HIS A 353 -1.67 -5.87 -8.16
C HIS A 353 -2.60 -6.22 -7.00
N VAL A 354 -2.11 -6.14 -5.75
CA VAL A 354 -2.92 -6.29 -4.54
C VAL A 354 -2.88 -5.01 -3.70
N SER A 355 -3.97 -4.71 -3.00
CA SER A 355 -4.03 -3.71 -1.94
C SER A 355 -4.77 -4.31 -0.76
N VAL A 356 -4.14 -4.24 0.41
CA VAL A 356 -4.69 -4.68 1.68
C VAL A 356 -5.20 -3.45 2.44
N GLY A 357 -6.48 -3.50 2.81
CA GLY A 357 -7.11 -2.53 3.70
C GLY A 357 -7.24 -3.08 5.11
N TYR A 358 -8.23 -2.58 5.84
CA TYR A 358 -8.38 -2.88 7.26
C TYR A 358 -8.92 -4.28 7.48
N ASP A 359 -10.08 -4.53 6.88
CA ASP A 359 -10.79 -5.80 6.94
C ASP A 359 -10.89 -6.48 5.58
N GLU A 360 -10.53 -5.77 4.51
CA GLU A 360 -10.76 -6.20 3.15
C GLU A 360 -9.47 -6.13 2.34
N THR A 361 -9.32 -7.07 1.42
CA THR A 361 -8.22 -7.10 0.47
C THR A 361 -8.82 -7.16 -0.92
N CYS A 362 -8.21 -6.43 -1.86
CA CYS A 362 -8.59 -6.49 -3.26
C CYS A 362 -7.36 -6.70 -4.14
N ALA A 363 -7.54 -7.52 -5.16
CA ALA A 363 -6.55 -7.87 -6.15
C ALA A 363 -7.09 -7.55 -7.55
N ALA A 364 -6.30 -6.84 -8.35
CA ALA A 364 -6.48 -6.76 -9.78
C ALA A 364 -5.88 -8.00 -10.43
N LEU A 365 -6.62 -8.64 -11.33
CA LEU A 365 -6.24 -9.91 -11.95
C LEU A 365 -5.76 -9.71 -13.40
N ALA A 366 -4.90 -10.62 -13.88
CA ALA A 366 -4.44 -10.63 -15.27
C ALA A 366 -5.60 -10.84 -16.28
N SER A 367 -6.71 -11.44 -15.83
CA SER A 367 -7.95 -11.57 -16.61
C SER A 367 -8.63 -10.23 -16.89
N GLY A 368 -8.28 -9.17 -16.15
CA GLY A 368 -8.92 -7.85 -16.19
C GLY A 368 -10.00 -7.66 -15.13
N GLU A 369 -10.33 -8.71 -14.38
CA GLU A 369 -11.29 -8.67 -13.27
C GLU A 369 -10.65 -8.17 -11.97
N ILE A 370 -11.49 -7.88 -10.99
CA ILE A 370 -11.09 -7.53 -9.62
C ILE A 370 -11.64 -8.57 -8.66
N ALA A 371 -10.77 -9.17 -7.87
CA ALA A 371 -11.16 -10.03 -6.75
C ALA A 371 -11.08 -9.23 -5.44
N CYS A 372 -12.12 -9.29 -4.61
CA CYS A 372 -12.10 -8.72 -3.27
C CYS A 372 -12.65 -9.73 -2.26
N TRP A 373 -12.05 -9.78 -1.07
CA TRP A 373 -12.51 -10.61 0.03
C TRP A 373 -12.35 -9.90 1.36
N SER A 374 -13.12 -10.36 2.35
CA SER A 374 -12.96 -9.95 3.73
C SER A 374 -12.74 -11.16 4.60
N TRP A 375 -11.87 -10.98 5.58
CA TRP A 375 -11.55 -12.00 6.55
C TRP A 375 -12.60 -12.13 7.64
N ARG A 376 -13.44 -11.11 7.81
CA ARG A 376 -14.62 -11.18 8.69
C ARG A 376 -15.71 -12.09 8.13
N ASP A 377 -15.75 -12.21 6.80
CA ASP A 377 -16.71 -13.02 6.06
C ASP A 377 -16.16 -14.42 5.75
N GLY A 378 -15.16 -14.91 6.50
CA GLY A 378 -14.57 -16.23 6.29
C GLY A 378 -13.61 -16.33 5.10
N GLY A 379 -13.29 -15.20 4.43
CA GLY A 379 -12.34 -15.16 3.31
C GLY A 379 -12.97 -15.43 1.94
N ASP A 380 -14.30 -15.41 1.83
CA ASP A 380 -14.99 -15.63 0.55
C ASP A 380 -14.58 -14.59 -0.50
N VAL A 381 -13.94 -15.07 -1.58
CA VAL A 381 -13.50 -14.25 -2.70
C VAL A 381 -14.67 -13.92 -3.62
N ARG A 382 -14.90 -12.63 -3.85
CA ARG A 382 -15.88 -12.12 -4.81
C ARG A 382 -15.15 -11.48 -5.99
N VAL A 383 -15.51 -11.88 -7.20
CA VAL A 383 -14.88 -11.41 -8.44
C VAL A 383 -15.85 -10.51 -9.21
N PHE A 384 -15.32 -9.42 -9.76
CA PHE A 384 -16.07 -8.40 -10.48
C PHE A 384 -15.41 -8.08 -11.82
N GLY A 385 -16.22 -7.85 -12.85
CA GLY A 385 -15.77 -7.18 -14.07
C GLY A 385 -15.64 -5.67 -13.86
N LEU A 386 -14.85 -5.03 -14.72
CA LEU A 386 -14.77 -3.57 -14.85
C LEU A 386 -15.82 -3.02 -15.81
#